data_AF-A4A1H7-F1
#
_entry.id   AF-A4A1H7-F1
#
_cell.length_a   1.000
_cell.length_b   1.000
_cell.length_c   1.000
_cell.angle_alpha   90.00
_cell.angle_beta   90.00
_cell.angle_gamma   90.00
#
_symmetry.space_group_name_H-M   'P 1'
#
loop_
_entity.id
_entity.type
_entity.pdbx_description
1 polymer ?
#
loop_
_entity_poly.entity_id
_entity_poly.type
_entity_poly.pdbx_seq_one_letter_code
_entity_poly.pdbx_strand_id
1 'polypeptide(L)'
;MGHKWGAIVITALFFGATHGMLQQSITATVVGILVGYLAVQSRSLYACMAYHVTHNSLAIGLTALRAEGIQASDWLAYLFKPSPAESELDLTAIVDQAFPYQPVLVGICAVAFVLLIYYFATLPATYSDEERLQKALTRQPSESGAAARNSAKESAAREQA
;
A
#
# COMPACT_ATOMS: atom_id res chain seq x y z
N MET A 1 15.89 -14.61 5.68
CA MET A 1 14.84 -14.55 4.64
C MET A 1 13.70 -13.71 5.19
N GLY A 2 13.34 -12.64 4.48
CA GLY A 2 12.31 -11.70 4.93
C GLY A 2 12.39 -10.44 4.08
N HIS A 3 12.04 -10.56 2.80
CA HIS A 3 11.97 -9.38 1.93
C HIS A 3 10.82 -8.52 2.46
N LYS A 4 11.08 -7.26 2.83
CA LYS A 4 10.09 -6.36 3.47
C LYS A 4 8.76 -6.32 2.72
N TRP A 5 8.82 -6.36 1.40
CA TRP A 5 7.65 -6.47 0.52
C TRP A 5 6.84 -7.76 0.72
N GLY A 6 7.50 -8.90 0.94
CA GLY A 6 6.81 -10.15 1.27
C GLY A 6 6.04 -10.05 2.59
N ALA A 7 6.62 -9.43 3.61
CA ALA A 7 5.93 -9.18 4.87
C ALA A 7 4.72 -8.25 4.68
N ILE A 8 4.88 -7.15 3.92
CA ILE A 8 3.77 -6.21 3.61
C ILE A 8 2.64 -6.92 2.87
N VAL A 9 2.95 -7.71 1.84
CA VAL A 9 1.92 -8.39 1.04
C VAL A 9 1.18 -9.43 1.86
N ILE A 10 1.90 -10.27 2.64
CA ILE A 10 1.27 -11.30 3.46
C ILE A 10 0.36 -10.67 4.52
N THR A 11 0.83 -9.64 5.24
CA THR A 11 -0.01 -8.98 6.26
C THR A 11 -1.21 -8.27 5.65
N ALA A 12 -1.05 -7.66 4.47
CA ALA A 12 -2.15 -7.03 3.74
C ALA A 12 -3.22 -8.03 3.27
N LEU A 13 -2.82 -9.24 2.86
CA LEU A 13 -3.75 -10.30 2.49
C LEU A 13 -4.57 -10.76 3.70
N PHE A 14 -3.92 -11.00 4.85
CA PHE A 14 -4.63 -11.32 6.09
C PHE A 14 -5.55 -10.17 6.54
N PHE A 15 -5.10 -8.93 6.39
CA PHE A 15 -5.90 -7.75 6.70
C PHE A 15 -7.16 -7.63 5.82
N GLY A 16 -7.08 -7.98 4.53
CA GLY A 16 -8.27 -8.06 3.68
C GLY A 16 -9.16 -9.25 4.01
N ALA A 17 -8.59 -10.40 4.35
CA ALA A 17 -9.32 -11.62 4.67
C ALA A 17 -10.21 -11.49 5.92
N THR A 18 -9.90 -10.57 6.85
CA THR A 18 -10.77 -10.31 8.01
C THR A 18 -12.05 -9.58 7.66
N HIS A 19 -12.15 -8.98 6.47
CA HIS A 19 -13.35 -8.31 6.01
C HIS A 19 -14.26 -9.36 5.36
N GLY A 20 -15.43 -9.64 5.96
CA GLY A 20 -16.33 -10.72 5.57
C GLY A 20 -17.05 -10.57 4.22
N MET A 21 -16.78 -9.50 3.47
CA MET A 21 -17.33 -9.25 2.13
C MET A 21 -16.22 -9.09 1.10
N LEU A 22 -16.27 -9.87 0.00
CA LEU A 22 -15.21 -9.94 -1.01
C LEU A 22 -14.80 -8.57 -1.56
N GLN A 23 -15.76 -7.70 -1.87
CA GLN A 23 -15.49 -6.35 -2.36
C GLN A 23 -14.72 -5.49 -1.34
N GLN A 24 -15.08 -5.62 -0.06
CA GLN A 24 -14.36 -4.96 1.03
C GLN A 24 -13.01 -5.61 1.26
N SER A 25 -12.86 -6.93 1.12
CA SER A 25 -11.59 -7.64 1.27
C SER A 25 -10.56 -7.18 0.24
N ILE A 26 -10.95 -7.05 -1.03
CA ILE A 26 -10.06 -6.56 -2.09
C ILE A 26 -9.58 -5.13 -1.77
N THR A 27 -10.51 -4.26 -1.41
CA THR A 27 -10.20 -2.86 -1.07
C THR A 27 -9.31 -2.78 0.17
N ALA A 28 -9.64 -3.55 1.21
CA ALA A 28 -8.87 -3.63 2.45
C ALA A 28 -7.47 -4.20 2.22
N THR A 29 -7.27 -5.18 1.34
CA THR A 29 -5.93 -5.66 0.97
C THR A 29 -5.11 -4.55 0.31
N VAL A 30 -5.66 -3.79 -0.63
CA VAL A 30 -4.93 -2.68 -1.28
C VAL A 30 -4.55 -1.61 -0.25
N VAL A 31 -5.49 -1.22 0.62
CA VAL A 31 -5.24 -0.30 1.73
C VAL A 31 -4.18 -0.87 2.70
N GLY A 32 -4.22 -2.18 2.97
CA GLY A 32 -3.26 -2.88 3.80
C GLY A 32 -1.83 -2.84 3.24
N ILE A 33 -1.66 -2.94 1.91
CA ILE A 33 -0.36 -2.74 1.25
C ILE A 33 0.14 -1.32 1.50
N LEU A 34 -0.74 -0.32 1.40
CA LEU A 34 -0.38 1.08 1.65
C LEU A 34 0.03 1.33 3.10
N VAL A 35 -0.72 0.79 4.06
CA VAL A 35 -0.41 0.88 5.49
C VAL A 35 0.90 0.16 5.79
N GLY A 36 1.13 -1.01 5.22
CA GLY A 36 2.40 -1.73 5.37
C GLY A 36 3.60 -0.96 4.80
N TYR A 37 3.44 -0.34 3.63
CA TYR A 37 4.44 0.57 3.07
C TYR A 37 4.70 1.76 3.99
N LEU A 38 3.64 2.42 4.48
CA LEU A 38 3.75 3.56 5.38
C LEU A 38 4.41 3.17 6.71
N ALA A 39 4.10 1.99 7.26
CA ALA A 39 4.71 1.47 8.49
C ALA A 39 6.22 1.29 8.32
N VAL A 40 6.65 0.73 7.19
CA VAL A 40 8.07 0.52 6.88
C VAL A 40 8.79 1.83 6.62
N GLN A 41 8.17 2.75 5.86
CA GLN A 41 8.79 4.01 5.47
C GLN A 41 8.85 5.03 6.62
N SER A 42 7.77 5.17 7.38
CA SER A 42 7.67 6.15 8.48
C SER A 42 8.23 5.64 9.81
N ARG A 43 8.38 4.31 9.95
CA ARG A 43 8.71 3.63 11.22
C ARG A 43 7.82 4.06 12.38
N SER A 44 6.58 4.48 12.08
CA SER A 44 5.66 5.06 13.06
C SER A 44 4.30 4.39 12.98
N LEU A 45 3.88 3.80 14.10
CA LEU A 45 2.52 3.27 14.25
C LEU A 45 1.49 4.41 14.25
N TYR A 46 1.84 5.58 14.78
CA TYR A 46 0.94 6.74 14.79
C TYR A 46 0.61 7.25 13.39
N ALA A 47 1.58 7.24 12.47
CA ALA A 47 1.33 7.59 11.07
C ALA A 47 0.36 6.59 10.42
N CYS A 48 0.50 5.30 10.72
CA CYS A 48 -0.39 4.25 10.24
C CYS A 48 -1.80 4.40 10.82
N MET A 49 -1.92 4.66 12.13
CA MET A 49 -3.20 4.91 12.80
C MET A 49 -3.90 6.13 12.25
N ALA A 50 -3.18 7.25 12.07
CA ALA A 50 -3.74 8.47 11.49
C ALA A 50 -4.29 8.21 10.09
N TYR A 51 -3.51 7.59 9.20
CA TYR A 51 -3.97 7.21 7.87
C TYR A 51 -5.20 6.30 7.94
N HIS A 52 -5.16 5.26 8.78
CA HIS A 52 -6.22 4.27 8.85
C HIS A 52 -7.54 4.84 9.36
N VAL A 53 -7.49 5.67 10.40
CA VAL A 53 -8.65 6.38 10.94
C VAL A 53 -9.19 7.34 9.90
N THR A 54 -8.36 8.20 9.29
CA THR A 54 -8.81 9.14 8.26
C THR A 54 -9.46 8.44 7.07
N HIS A 55 -8.87 7.36 6.57
CA HIS A 55 -9.43 6.57 5.47
C HIS A 55 -10.81 6.01 5.82
N ASN A 56 -10.94 5.38 7.00
CA ASN A 56 -12.21 4.80 7.44
C ASN A 56 -13.27 5.86 7.74
N SER A 57 -12.92 6.94 8.43
CA SER A 57 -13.82 8.04 8.72
C SER A 57 -14.32 8.71 7.45
N LEU A 58 -13.47 8.86 6.43
CA LEU A 58 -13.87 9.40 5.14
C LEU A 58 -14.84 8.44 4.43
N ALA A 59 -14.53 7.14 4.40
CA ALA A 59 -15.41 6.14 3.77
C ALA A 59 -16.80 6.09 4.44
N ILE A 60 -16.86 6.10 5.77
CA ILE A 60 -18.11 6.14 6.54
C ILE A 60 -18.84 7.47 6.30
N GLY A 61 -18.13 8.60 6.39
CA GLY A 61 -18.70 9.93 6.20
C GLY A 61 -19.31 10.11 4.81
N LEU A 62 -18.64 9.63 3.76
CA LEU A 62 -19.18 9.62 2.40
C LEU A 62 -20.44 8.76 2.29
N THR A 63 -20.46 7.60 2.95
CA THR A 63 -21.63 6.72 2.96
C THR A 63 -22.81 7.37 3.70
N ALA A 64 -22.55 8.05 4.82
CA ALA A 64 -23.56 8.77 5.58
C ALA A 64 -24.14 9.96 4.80
N LEU A 65 -23.28 10.78 4.17
CA LEU A 65 -23.71 11.89 3.32
C LEU A 65 -24.55 11.42 2.12
N ARG A 66 -24.27 10.22 1.59
CA ARG A 66 -25.10 9.60 0.55
C ARG A 66 -26.49 9.24 1.06
N ALA A 67 -26.57 8.63 2.25
CA ALA A 67 -27.84 8.19 2.82
C ALA A 67 -28.79 9.38 3.10
N GLU A 68 -28.24 10.55 3.44
CA GLU A 68 -29.02 11.77 3.65
C GLU A 68 -29.41 12.49 2.34
N GLY A 69 -28.80 12.13 1.21
CA GLY A 69 -29.06 12.71 -0.12
C GLY A 69 -28.45 14.11 -0.30
N ILE A 70 -27.70 14.30 -1.38
CA ILE A 70 -27.06 15.59 -1.70
C ILE A 70 -27.97 16.38 -2.65
N GLN A 71 -28.38 17.59 -2.27
CA GLN A 71 -29.21 18.45 -3.11
C GLN A 71 -28.38 19.26 -4.12
N ALA A 72 -29.02 19.69 -5.21
CA ALA A 72 -28.34 20.41 -6.30
C ALA A 72 -27.74 21.78 -5.89
N SER A 73 -28.25 22.40 -4.83
CA SER A 73 -27.70 23.65 -4.27
C SER A 73 -26.54 23.42 -3.32
N ASP A 74 -26.31 22.18 -2.89
CA ASP A 74 -25.26 21.87 -1.93
C ASP A 74 -23.92 21.90 -2.65
N TRP A 75 -22.94 22.59 -2.08
CA TRP A 75 -21.60 22.63 -2.65
C TRP A 75 -20.96 21.22 -2.77
N LEU A 76 -21.44 20.25 -2.00
CA LEU A 76 -21.06 18.84 -2.10
C LEU A 76 -21.50 18.20 -3.43
N ALA A 77 -22.52 18.73 -4.11
CA ALA A 77 -22.94 18.29 -5.44
C ALA A 77 -21.89 18.54 -6.54
N TYR A 78 -20.92 19.44 -6.30
CA TYR A 78 -19.78 19.61 -7.20
C TYR A 78 -18.75 18.47 -7.06
N LEU A 79 -18.74 17.77 -5.93
CA LEU A 79 -17.82 16.65 -5.65
C LEU A 79 -18.46 15.29 -5.96
N PHE A 80 -19.77 15.16 -5.72
CA PHE A 80 -20.53 13.92 -5.87
C PHE A 80 -21.61 14.05 -6.94
N LYS A 81 -21.85 12.98 -7.71
CA LYS A 81 -22.97 12.97 -8.66
C LYS A 81 -24.28 12.94 -7.84
N PRO A 82 -25.22 13.90 -8.03
CA PRO A 82 -26.49 13.91 -7.31
C PRO A 82 -27.22 12.58 -7.51
N SER A 83 -27.68 11.96 -6.41
CA SER A 83 -28.47 10.73 -6.49
C SER A 83 -29.91 11.09 -6.83
N PRO A 84 -30.51 10.51 -7.88
CA PRO A 84 -31.95 10.64 -8.11
C PRO A 84 -32.74 10.02 -6.96
N ALA A 85 -33.98 10.49 -6.76
CA ALA A 85 -34.88 9.94 -5.75
C ALA A 85 -35.15 8.44 -6.01
N GLU A 86 -35.30 7.65 -4.94
CA GLU A 86 -35.48 6.18 -5.02
C GLU A 86 -36.67 5.76 -5.90
N SER A 87 -37.64 6.65 -6.12
CA SER A 87 -38.81 6.43 -7.00
C SER A 87 -38.50 6.42 -8.51
N GLU A 88 -37.30 6.82 -8.94
CA GLU A 88 -36.88 6.88 -10.35
C GLU A 88 -35.73 5.90 -10.69
N LEU A 89 -35.44 4.95 -9.79
CA LEU A 89 -34.31 4.03 -9.93
C LEU A 89 -34.59 2.93 -10.99
N ASP A 90 -34.17 3.17 -12.23
CA ASP A 90 -34.10 2.12 -13.27
C ASP A 90 -32.76 1.34 -13.18
N LEU A 91 -32.69 0.15 -13.78
CA LEU A 91 -31.52 -0.73 -13.79
C LEU A 91 -30.25 -0.02 -14.32
N THR A 92 -30.42 0.94 -15.23
CA THR A 92 -29.34 1.80 -15.73
C THR A 92 -28.82 2.78 -14.68
N ALA A 93 -29.71 3.34 -13.84
CA ALA A 93 -29.34 4.22 -12.74
C ALA A 93 -28.61 3.46 -11.62
N ILE A 94 -28.94 2.19 -11.40
CA ILE A 94 -28.22 1.30 -10.47
C ILE A 94 -26.77 1.08 -10.91
N VAL A 95 -26.56 0.83 -12.22
CA VAL A 95 -25.22 0.64 -12.79
C VAL A 95 -24.44 1.95 -12.79
N ASP A 96 -25.07 3.08 -13.09
CA ASP A 96 -24.44 4.40 -13.10
C ASP A 96 -24.13 4.93 -11.68
N GLN A 97 -24.90 4.48 -10.67
CA GLN A 97 -24.58 4.68 -9.25
C GLN A 97 -23.46 3.79 -8.71
N ALA A 98 -22.97 2.80 -9.48
CA ALA A 98 -21.86 1.95 -9.04
C ALA A 98 -20.56 2.75 -8.86
N PHE A 99 -20.43 3.90 -9.53
CA PHE A 99 -19.32 4.84 -9.39
C PHE A 99 -19.85 6.26 -9.18
N PRO A 100 -20.26 6.64 -7.94
CA PRO A 100 -20.93 7.91 -7.65
C PRO A 100 -20.00 9.15 -7.68
N TYR A 101 -18.77 8.97 -8.14
CA TYR A 101 -17.76 10.01 -8.19
C TYR A 101 -17.70 10.64 -9.57
N GLN A 102 -17.47 11.96 -9.62
CA GLN A 102 -17.16 12.62 -10.89
C GLN A 102 -15.88 12.02 -11.48
N PRO A 103 -15.87 11.53 -12.73
CA PRO A 103 -14.71 10.84 -13.32
C PRO A 103 -13.46 11.73 -13.34
N VAL A 104 -13.65 13.05 -13.45
CA VAL A 104 -12.58 14.05 -13.37
C VAL A 104 -11.95 14.07 -11.97
N LEU A 105 -12.75 14.02 -10.90
CA LEU A 105 -12.24 13.99 -9.53
C LEU A 105 -11.48 12.69 -9.26
N VAL A 106 -11.99 11.55 -9.73
CA VAL A 106 -11.28 10.27 -9.64
C VAL A 106 -9.93 10.34 -10.35
N GLY A 107 -9.89 10.94 -11.55
CA GLY A 107 -8.64 11.17 -12.28
C GLY A 107 -7.64 12.03 -11.51
N ILE A 108 -8.09 13.13 -10.91
CA ILE A 108 -7.24 14.02 -10.10
C ILE A 108 -6.69 13.28 -8.87
N CYS A 109 -7.55 12.55 -8.14
CA CYS A 109 -7.13 11.77 -6.98
C CYS A 109 -6.12 10.67 -7.36
N ALA A 110 -6.31 10.00 -8.49
CA ALA A 110 -5.38 8.98 -8.98
C ALA A 110 -4.00 9.59 -9.31
N VAL A 111 -3.96 10.74 -9.99
CA VAL A 111 -2.72 11.45 -10.28
C VAL A 111 -2.05 11.90 -8.97
N ALA A 112 -2.79 12.51 -8.05
CA ALA A 112 -2.26 12.94 -6.76
C ALA A 112 -1.70 11.76 -5.93
N PHE A 113 -2.37 10.61 -5.95
CA PHE A 113 -1.92 9.39 -5.30
C PHE A 113 -0.62 8.86 -5.90
N VAL A 114 -0.49 8.84 -7.24
CA VAL A 114 0.76 8.46 -7.93
C VAL A 114 1.88 9.43 -7.59
N LEU A 115 1.61 10.74 -7.54
CA LEU A 115 2.59 11.75 -7.15
C LEU A 115 3.01 11.61 -5.69
N LEU A 116 2.10 11.29 -4.78
CA LEU A 116 2.40 11.01 -3.37
C LEU A 116 3.27 9.77 -3.21
N ILE A 117 2.94 8.68 -3.91
CA ILE A 117 3.78 7.47 -3.93
C ILE A 117 5.16 7.80 -4.48
N TYR A 118 5.23 8.53 -5.59
CA TYR A 118 6.49 8.97 -6.18
C TYR A 118 7.31 9.80 -5.19
N TYR A 119 6.69 10.79 -4.55
CA TYR A 119 7.33 11.65 -3.56
C TYR A 119 7.86 10.83 -2.38
N PHE A 120 7.04 9.97 -1.76
CA PHE A 120 7.48 9.12 -0.66
C PHE A 120 8.55 8.10 -1.08
N ALA A 121 8.49 7.58 -2.30
CA ALA A 121 9.52 6.69 -2.85
C ALA A 121 10.85 7.41 -3.11
N THR A 122 10.81 8.71 -3.39
CA THR A 122 12.02 9.53 -3.55
C THR A 122 12.61 10.04 -2.24
N LEU A 123 11.90 9.93 -1.11
CA LEU A 123 12.47 10.28 0.19
C LEU A 123 13.60 9.30 0.54
N PRO A 124 14.77 9.81 0.97
CA PRO A 124 15.91 8.95 1.30
C PRO A 124 15.56 8.07 2.50
N ALA A 125 15.20 6.82 2.20
CA ALA A 125 15.01 5.79 3.21
C ALA A 125 16.38 5.50 3.85
N THR A 126 16.59 6.00 5.06
CA THR A 126 17.72 5.60 5.89
C THR A 126 17.55 4.12 6.24
N TYR A 127 18.47 3.30 5.73
CA TYR A 127 18.48 1.85 5.96
C TYR A 127 18.31 1.53 7.45
N SER A 128 17.43 0.58 7.76
CA SER A 128 17.37 0.04 9.13
C SER A 128 18.69 -0.61 9.49
N ASP A 129 19.01 -0.72 10.78
CA ASP A 129 20.27 -1.35 11.20
C ASP A 129 20.40 -2.79 10.68
N GLU A 130 19.28 -3.52 10.56
CA GLU A 130 19.25 -4.84 9.94
C GLU A 130 19.52 -4.80 8.43
N GLU A 131 19.01 -3.79 7.71
CA GLU A 131 19.32 -3.60 6.29
C GLU A 131 20.76 -3.15 6.07
N ARG A 132 21.32 -2.33 6.97
CA ARG A 132 22.74 -1.96 6.94
C ARG A 132 23.60 -3.19 7.17
N LEU A 133 23.23 -4.03 8.14
CA LEU A 133 23.92 -5.28 8.45
C LEU A 133 23.80 -6.26 7.27
N GLN A 134 22.62 -6.42 6.70
CA GLN A 134 22.39 -7.30 5.55
C GLN A 134 23.13 -6.79 4.31
N LYS A 135 23.14 -5.47 4.06
CA LYS A 135 23.92 -4.86 2.98
C LYS A 135 25.43 -4.98 3.22
N ALA A 136 25.88 -4.96 4.48
CA ALA A 136 27.27 -5.22 4.85
C ALA A 136 27.65 -6.70 4.62
N LEU A 137 26.80 -7.64 5.02
CA LEU A 137 26.97 -9.08 4.79
C LEU A 137 26.99 -9.43 3.30
N THR A 138 26.12 -8.83 2.49
CA THR A 138 26.10 -9.01 1.03
C THR A 138 27.30 -8.37 0.33
N ARG A 139 27.92 -7.34 0.93
CA ARG A 139 29.13 -6.70 0.43
C ARG A 139 30.42 -7.41 0.83
N GLN A 140 30.39 -8.27 1.86
CA GLN A 140 31.54 -9.11 2.17
C GLN A 140 31.66 -10.16 1.06
N PRO A 141 32.72 -10.12 0.22
CA PRO A 141 33.05 -11.26 -0.62
C PRO A 141 33.26 -12.42 0.34
N SER A 142 32.59 -13.55 0.13
CA SER A 142 32.67 -14.70 1.03
C SER A 142 34.13 -14.98 1.40
N GLU A 143 34.56 -14.57 2.59
CA GLU A 143 35.92 -14.87 3.07
C GLU A 143 36.11 -16.40 3.09
N SER A 144 35.00 -17.14 3.27
CA SER A 144 34.88 -18.58 3.04
C SER A 144 35.39 -19.03 1.66
N GLY A 145 35.09 -18.32 0.57
CA GLY A 145 35.51 -18.68 -0.79
C GLY A 145 36.95 -18.30 -1.13
N ALA A 146 37.54 -17.35 -0.42
CA ALA A 146 38.96 -16.97 -0.55
C ALA A 146 39.86 -17.87 0.32
N ALA A 147 39.44 -18.16 1.55
CA ALA A 147 40.10 -19.11 2.44
C ALA A 147 40.10 -20.54 1.87
N ALA A 148 38.97 -20.99 1.32
CA ALA A 148 38.89 -22.30 0.64
C ALA A 148 39.80 -22.39 -0.60
N ARG A 149 39.92 -21.30 -1.37
CA ARG A 149 40.82 -21.24 -2.54
C ARG A 149 42.30 -21.26 -2.16
N ASN A 150 42.68 -20.60 -1.07
CA ASN A 150 44.06 -20.63 -0.57
C ASN A 150 44.41 -22.00 0.02
N SER A 151 43.50 -22.62 0.78
CA SER A 151 43.65 -23.99 1.28
C SER A 151 43.82 -25.01 0.15
N ALA A 152 43.02 -24.91 -0.92
CA ALA A 152 43.12 -25.80 -2.07
C ALA A 152 44.44 -25.61 -2.87
N LYS A 153 44.96 -24.38 -2.93
CA LYS A 153 46.27 -24.09 -3.54
C LYS A 153 47.42 -24.68 -2.72
N GLU A 154 47.37 -24.57 -1.40
CA GLU A 154 48.41 -25.12 -0.51
C GLU A 154 48.41 -26.64 -0.49
N SER A 155 47.25 -27.29 -0.56
CA SER A 155 47.19 -28.77 -0.66
C SER A 155 47.77 -29.26 -1.99
N ALA A 156 47.44 -28.60 -3.10
CA ALA A 156 47.99 -28.96 -4.41
C ALA A 156 49.51 -28.74 -4.52
N ALA A 157 50.05 -27.71 -3.86
CA ALA A 157 51.49 -27.45 -3.82
C ALA A 157 52.27 -28.47 -2.98
N ARG A 158 51.65 -29.06 -1.94
CA ARG A 158 52.26 -30.12 -1.11
C ARG A 158 52.27 -31.48 -1.78
N GLU A 159 51.40 -31.73 -2.75
CA GLU A 159 51.33 -33.01 -3.48
C GLU A 159 52.34 -33.09 -4.63
N GLN A 160 52.98 -31.96 -4.98
CA GLN A 160 53.98 -31.85 -6.05
C GLN A 160 55.44 -31.75 -5.55
N ALA A 161 55.66 -31.79 -4.23
CA ALA A 161 56.97 -31.75 -3.57
C ALA A 161 57.30 -33.10 -2.93
#